data_AF-A0A650CTX0-F1
#
_entry.id   AF-A0A650CTX0-F1
#
_cell.length_a   1.000
_cell.length_b   1.000
_cell.length_c   1.000
_cell.angle_alpha   90.00
_cell.angle_beta   90.00
_cell.angle_gamma   90.00
#
_symmetry.space_group_name_H-M   'P 1'
#
loop_
_entity.id
_entity.type
_entity.pdbx_description
1 polymer ?
#
loop_
_entity_poly.entity_id
_entity_poly.type
_entity_poly.pdbx_seq_one_letter_code
_entity_poly.pdbx_strand_id
1 'polypeptide(L)' 'MNVKMWGPILAGAVIEAIGIILFVVYGYVFMSRPTSFIFSYGNLDFAAFVLSIIGLALIMFGGYQKK' A
#
# COMPACT_ATOMS: atom_id res chain seq x y z
N MET A 1 -18.63 -7.19 -17.45
CA MET A 1 -17.57 -7.26 -16.41
C MET A 1 -18.25 -7.37 -15.05
N ASN A 2 -17.89 -8.35 -14.21
CA ASN A 2 -18.50 -8.47 -12.88
C ASN A 2 -18.01 -7.31 -11.98
N VAL A 3 -18.81 -6.25 -11.87
CA VAL A 3 -18.46 -5.02 -11.12
C VAL A 3 -18.23 -5.32 -9.64
N LYS A 4 -18.90 -6.34 -9.09
CA LYS A 4 -18.73 -6.77 -7.69
C LYS A 4 -17.35 -7.39 -7.46
N MET A 5 -16.81 -8.10 -8.43
CA MET A 5 -15.45 -8.65 -8.40
C MET A 5 -14.39 -7.57 -8.70
N TRP A 6 -14.57 -6.85 -9.81
CA TRP A 6 -13.55 -5.95 -10.34
C TRP A 6 -13.45 -4.62 -9.59
N GLY A 7 -14.54 -4.12 -9.01
CA GLY A 7 -14.55 -2.87 -8.25
C GLY A 7 -13.59 -2.90 -7.05
N PRO A 8 -13.72 -3.88 -6.13
CA PRO A 8 -12.80 -4.04 -5.01
C PRO A 8 -11.35 -4.30 -5.45
N ILE A 9 -11.14 -5.08 -6.52
CA ILE A 9 -9.79 -5.35 -7.05
C ILE A 9 -9.13 -4.06 -7.54
N LEU A 10 -9.84 -3.24 -8.32
CA LEU A 10 -9.31 -1.96 -8.81
C LEU A 10 -9.06 -0.98 -7.67
N ALA A 11 -10.00 -0.87 -6.72
CA ALA A 11 -9.82 -0.01 -5.55
C ALA A 11 -8.61 -0.43 -4.71
N GLY A 12 -8.44 -1.73 -4.46
CA GLY A 12 -7.30 -2.26 -3.73
C GLY A 12 -5.98 -2.08 -4.47
N ALA A 13 -5.96 -2.23 -5.79
CA ALA A 13 -4.78 -1.99 -6.62
C ALA A 13 -4.33 -0.52 -6.59
N VAL A 14 -5.27 0.44 -6.61
CA VAL A 14 -4.95 1.87 -6.45
C VAL A 14 -4.35 2.15 -5.08
N ILE A 15 -4.92 1.56 -4.03
CA ILE A 15 -4.42 1.73 -2.65
C ILE A 15 -3.01 1.14 -2.50
N GLU A 16 -2.75 -0.04 -3.08
CA GLU A 16 -1.41 -0.64 -3.10
C GLU A 16 -0.42 0.24 -3.86
N ALA A 17 -0.81 0.81 -5.01
CA ALA A 17 0.06 1.71 -5.74
C ALA A 17 0.49 2.91 -4.90
N ILE A 18 -0.43 3.47 -4.10
CA ILE A 18 -0.12 4.55 -3.15
C ILE A 18 0.85 4.07 -2.06
N GLY A 19 0.61 2.89 -1.48
CA GLY A 19 1.50 2.28 -0.48
C GLY A 19 2.93 2.09 -1.00
N ILE A 20 3.08 1.57 -2.23
CA ILE A 20 4.37 1.41 -2.90
C ILE A 20 5.08 2.75 -3.08
N ILE A 21 4.36 3.80 -3.53
CA ILE A 21 4.92 5.14 -3.69
C ILE A 21 5.46 5.66 -2.34
N LEU A 22 4.71 5.48 -1.25
CA LEU A 22 5.14 5.90 0.09
C LEU A 22 6.38 5.14 0.56
N PHE A 23 6.48 3.83 0.29
CA PHE A 23 7.70 3.07 0.57
C PHE A 23 8.90 3.54 -0.24
N VAL A 24 8.71 3.88 -1.52
CA VAL A 24 9.78 4.42 -2.37
C VAL A 24 10.25 5.79 -1.84
N VAL A 25 9.31 6.66 -1.46
CA VAL A 25 9.63 7.97 -0.87
C VAL A 25 10.36 7.80 0.46
N TYR A 26 9.89 6.91 1.33
CA TYR A 26 10.57 6.59 2.58
C TYR A 26 12.02 6.11 2.32
N GLY A 27 12.21 5.17 1.39
CA GLY A 27 13.54 4.68 1.01
C GLY A 27 14.44 5.78 0.45
N TYR A 28 13.92 6.66 -0.40
CA TYR A 28 14.67 7.80 -0.94
C TYR A 28 15.08 8.78 0.14
N VAL A 29 14.16 9.16 1.03
CA VAL A 29 14.42 10.07 2.15
C VAL A 29 15.47 9.46 3.09
N PHE A 30 15.35 8.17 3.40
CA PHE A 30 16.31 7.44 4.21
C PHE A 30 17.73 7.48 3.59
N MET A 31 17.86 7.17 2.30
CA MET A 31 19.15 7.20 1.60
C MET A 31 19.75 8.62 1.48
N SER A 32 18.90 9.64 1.40
CA SER A 32 19.35 11.05 1.32
C SER A 32 19.90 11.62 2.63
N ARG A 33 19.65 10.95 3.78
CA ARG A 33 20.08 11.38 5.12
C ARG A 33 20.62 10.21 5.95
N PRO A 34 21.83 9.72 5.65
CA PRO A 34 22.38 8.47 6.21
C PRO A 34 22.67 8.51 7.73
N THR A 35 22.60 9.68 8.39
CA THR A 35 22.75 9.78 9.85
C THR A 35 21.47 9.42 10.63
N SER A 36 20.32 9.26 9.96
CA SER A 36 19.08 8.80 10.58
C SER A 36 18.92 7.28 10.46
N PHE A 37 19.82 6.50 11.06
CA PHE A 37 19.55 5.08 11.37
C PHE A 37 18.57 4.92 12.56
N ILE A 38 17.99 6.01 13.04
CA ILE A 38 16.86 5.96 13.93
C ILE A 38 15.69 5.49 13.07
N PHE A 39 15.19 4.27 13.36
CA PHE A 39 13.90 3.78 12.90
C PHE A 39 12.86 4.78 13.41
N SER A 40 12.67 5.85 12.64
CA SER A 40 11.61 6.80 12.89
C SER A 40 10.38 6.06 12.43
N TYR A 41 9.47 5.76 13.37
CA TYR A 41 8.05 5.46 13.10
C TYR A 41 7.38 6.69 12.46
N GLY A 42 8.04 7.24 11.46
CA GLY A 42 7.87 8.57 10.95
C GLY A 42 6.75 8.51 9.95
N ASN A 43 5.53 8.24 10.42
CA ASN A 43 4.21 8.27 9.78
C ASN A 43 4.07 7.58 8.40
N LEU A 44 5.01 7.77 7.47
CA LEU A 44 5.05 7.27 6.10
C LEU A 44 5.27 5.77 6.01
N ASP A 45 6.18 5.19 6.79
CA ASP A 45 6.43 3.74 6.82
C ASP A 45 5.21 2.98 7.34
N PHE A 46 4.66 3.44 8.46
CA PHE A 46 3.43 2.91 9.04
C PHE A 46 2.22 3.10 8.12
N ALA A 47 2.06 4.30 7.52
CA ALA A 47 0.98 4.56 6.58
C ALA A 47 1.08 3.69 5.32
N ALA A 48 2.27 3.53 4.75
CA ALA A 48 2.51 2.66 3.61
C ALA A 48 2.13 1.21 3.93
N PHE A 49 2.54 0.71 5.10
CA PHE A 49 2.24 -0.64 5.54
C PHE A 49 0.74 -0.87 5.75
N VAL A 50 0.06 0.07 6.41
CA VAL A 50 -1.40 0.00 6.62
C VAL A 50 -2.16 0.05 5.30
N LEU A 51 -1.75 0.93 4.37
CA LEU A 51 -2.37 1.01 3.05
C LEU A 51 -2.19 -0.28 2.26
N SER A 52 -1.01 -0.90 2.27
CA SER A 52 -0.81 -2.20 1.61
C SER A 52 -1.70 -3.29 2.21
N ILE A 53 -1.83 -3.37 3.54
CA ILE A 53 -2.75 -4.34 4.16
C ILE A 53 -4.19 -4.12 3.68
N ILE A 54 -4.67 -2.88 3.65
CA ILE A 54 -6.02 -2.53 3.19
C ILE A 54 -6.19 -2.85 1.70
N GLY A 55 -5.21 -2.49 0.87
CA GLY A 55 -5.22 -2.73 -0.56
C GLY A 55 -5.26 -4.23 -0.89
N LEU A 56 -4.42 -5.02 -0.23
CA LEU A 56 -4.42 -6.47 -0.34
C LEU A 56 -5.76 -7.08 0.10
N ALA A 57 -6.32 -6.63 1.23
CA ALA A 57 -7.61 -7.11 1.71
C ALA A 57 -8.73 -6.87 0.69
N LEU A 58 -8.75 -5.71 0.04
CA LEU A 58 -9.73 -5.39 -1.01
C LEU A 58 -9.56 -6.24 -2.27
N ILE A 59 -8.32 -6.51 -2.69
CA ILE A 59 -8.03 -7.40 -3.82
C ILE A 59 -8.48 -8.82 -3.50
N MET A 60 -8.15 -9.33 -2.32
CA MET A 60 -8.57 -10.66 -1.87
C MET A 60 -10.09 -10.78 -1.76
N PHE A 61 -10.76 -9.74 -1.24
CA PHE A 61 -12.21 -9.69 -1.17
C PHE A 61 -12.86 -9.70 -2.55
N GLY A 62 -12.36 -8.89 -3.48
CA GLY A 62 -12.85 -8.92 -4.86
C GLY A 62 -12.60 -10.27 -5.53
N GLY A 63 -11.44 -10.89 -5.30
CA GLY A 63 -11.13 -12.25 -5.76
C GLY A 63 -12.05 -13.34 -5.19
N TYR A 64 -12.49 -13.18 -3.93
CA TYR A 64 -13.50 -14.05 -3.32
C TYR A 64 -14.86 -13.95 -4.01
N GLN A 65 -15.24 -12.76 -4.48
CA GLN A 65 -16.48 -12.51 -5.25
C GLN A 65 -16.42 -12.95 -6.72
N LYS A 66 -15.43 -13.75 -7.10
CA LYS A 66 -15.34 -14.36 -8.43
C LYS A 66 -16.42 -15.43 -8.67
N LYS A 67 -16.93 -16.04 -7.61
CA LYS A 67 -18.11 -16.91 -7.64
C LYS A 67 -19.39 -16.09 -7.68
#